data_AF-A0A379RYI5-F1
#
_entry.id   AF-A0A379RYI5-F1
#
_cell.length_a   1.000
_cell.length_b   1.000
_cell.length_c   1.000
_cell.angle_alpha   90.00
_cell.angle_beta   90.00
_cell.angle_gamma   90.00
#
_symmetry.space_group_name_H-M   'P 1'
#
loop_
_entity.id
_entity.type
_entity.pdbx_description
1 polymer ?
#
loop_
_entity_poly.entity_id
_entity_poly.type
_entity_poly.pdbx_seq_one_letter_code
_entity_poly.pdbx_strand_id
1 'polypeptide(L)'
;MVADIPGLIEGAAEGAGLGIRFLKHLERCRVLLHLIDIDPIDGSDPVENARIIIGELEKYSQDLAAKPRWLVFNKIDLMDKTEAEEKAKSIAEALGWEGNTI
;
A
#
# COMPACT_ATOMS: atom_id res chain seq x y z
N MET A 1 14.25 -10.82 6.36
CA MET A 1 13.20 -10.50 7.34
C MET A 1 11.95 -10.21 6.54
N VAL A 2 10.83 -10.87 6.85
CA VAL A 2 9.51 -10.46 6.37
C VAL A 2 8.90 -9.69 7.52
N ALA A 3 8.58 -8.43 7.30
CA ALA A 3 7.88 -7.59 8.27
C ALA A 3 6.51 -7.30 7.66
N ASP A 4 5.47 -7.81 8.30
CA ASP A 4 4.09 -7.50 7.91
C ASP A 4 3.71 -6.14 8.51
N ILE A 5 3.05 -5.31 7.71
CA ILE A 5 2.49 -4.02 8.13
C ILE A 5 0.98 -4.25 8.31
N PRO A 6 0.50 -4.66 9.49
CA PRO A 6 -0.94 -4.76 9.70
C PRO A 6 -1.55 -3.35 9.60
N GLY A 7 -2.55 -3.21 8.74
CA GLY A 7 -3.59 -2.18 8.81
C GLY A 7 -3.09 -0.75 8.90
N LEU A 8 -2.97 -0.10 7.74
CA LEU A 8 -3.05 1.36 7.67
C LEU A 8 -4.49 1.88 7.68
N ILE A 9 -5.44 1.05 8.15
CA ILE A 9 -6.84 1.43 8.32
C ILE A 9 -7.35 0.87 9.66
N GLU A 10 -7.09 1.64 10.71
CA GLU A 10 -8.05 2.11 11.71
C GLU A 10 -7.36 3.23 12.50
N GLY A 11 -7.61 4.50 12.16
CA GLY A 11 -7.13 5.66 12.95
C GLY A 11 -5.80 6.32 12.54
N ALA A 12 -5.28 6.11 11.33
CA ALA A 12 -4.05 6.80 10.86
C ALA A 12 -4.20 8.34 10.82
N ALA A 13 -5.42 8.85 10.64
CA ALA A 13 -5.72 10.28 10.71
C ALA A 13 -5.77 10.86 12.15
N GLU A 14 -5.85 10.02 13.20
CA GLU A 14 -5.96 10.45 14.61
C GLU A 14 -4.71 10.15 15.46
N GLY A 15 -3.55 9.96 14.84
CA GLY A 15 -2.25 9.96 15.54
C GLY A 15 -1.49 8.64 15.60
N ALA A 16 -1.87 7.65 14.78
CA ALA A 16 -1.17 6.38 14.64
C ALA A 16 -0.44 6.23 13.28
N GLY A 17 0.18 7.31 12.77
CA GLY A 17 1.08 7.21 11.61
C GLY A 17 2.11 6.10 11.82
N LEU A 18 2.56 5.47 10.72
CA LEU A 18 3.54 4.36 10.70
C LEU A 18 4.56 4.53 11.85
N GLY A 19 4.40 3.77 12.93
CA GLY A 19 5.11 4.07 14.17
C GLY A 19 6.63 4.15 13.94
N ILE A 20 7.32 5.16 14.49
CA ILE A 20 8.77 5.39 14.25
C ILE A 20 9.61 4.12 14.51
N ARG A 21 9.24 3.32 15.52
CA ARG A 21 9.92 2.05 15.79
C ARG A 21 9.73 1.04 14.66
N PHE A 22 8.57 0.99 14.03
CA PHE A 22 8.26 0.08 12.93
C PHE A 22 8.99 0.48 11.64
N LEU A 23 9.01 1.77 11.31
CA LEU A 23 9.73 2.30 10.15
C LEU A 23 11.24 2.01 10.20
N LYS A 24 11.86 2.09 11.38
CA LYS A 24 13.25 1.66 11.60
C LYS A 24 13.52 0.19 11.22
N HIS A 25 12.53 -0.68 11.31
CA HIS A 25 12.68 -2.07 10.88
C HIS A 25 12.55 -2.20 9.35
N LEU A 26 11.67 -1.41 8.72
CA LEU A 26 11.50 -1.37 7.26
C LEU A 26 12.73 -0.81 6.53
N GLU A 27 13.51 0.05 7.17
CA GLU A 27 14.83 0.49 6.67
C GLU A 27 15.79 -0.69 6.41
N ARG A 28 15.59 -1.84 7.04
CA ARG A 28 16.41 -3.05 6.82
C ARG A 28 15.83 -4.01 5.77
N CYS A 29 14.60 -3.77 5.29
CA CYS A 29 13.99 -4.59 4.24
C CYS A 29 14.55 -4.24 2.87
N ARG A 30 14.68 -5.24 1.99
CA ARG A 30 15.19 -5.08 0.61
C ARG A 30 14.08 -4.73 -0.38
N VAL A 31 12.86 -5.20 -0.12
CA VAL A 31 11.66 -4.98 -0.92
C VAL A 31 10.53 -4.63 0.02
N LEU A 32 9.66 -3.72 -0.42
CA LEU A 32 8.43 -3.34 0.26
C LEU A 32 7.24 -3.97 -0.46
N LEU A 33 6.30 -4.55 0.29
CA LEU A 33 5.01 -4.98 -0.24
C LEU A 33 3.97 -3.98 0.25
N HIS A 34 3.28 -3.35 -0.69
CA HIS A 34 2.23 -2.40 -0.38
C HIS A 34 0.88 -3.05 -0.67
N LEU A 35 0.23 -3.54 0.39
CA LEU A 35 -1.09 -4.14 0.28
C LEU A 35 -2.14 -3.05 0.07
N ILE A 36 -2.92 -3.20 -0.99
CA ILE A 36 -4.06 -2.35 -1.34
C ILE A 36 -5.31 -3.22 -1.26
N ASP A 37 -6.30 -2.76 -0.50
CA ASP A 37 -7.63 -3.37 -0.52
C ASP A 37 -8.36 -2.93 -1.79
N ILE A 38 -8.71 -3.88 -2.66
CA ILE A 38 -9.31 -3.57 -3.97
C ILE A 38 -10.77 -3.12 -3.86
N ASP A 39 -11.43 -3.47 -2.77
CA ASP A 39 -12.82 -3.08 -2.48
C ASP A 39 -13.00 -2.82 -0.97
N PRO A 40 -12.57 -1.64 -0.49
CA PRO A 40 -12.65 -1.27 0.91
C PRO A 40 -14.11 -1.24 1.40
N ILE A 41 -14.40 -1.99 2.47
CA ILE A 41 -15.75 -2.14 3.03
C ILE A 41 -16.29 -0.80 3.59
N ASP A 42 -15.38 0.09 3.98
CA ASP A 42 -15.71 1.45 4.46
C ASP A 42 -16.04 2.42 3.31
N GLY A 43 -15.94 2.00 2.05
CA GLY A 43 -16.20 2.81 0.86
C GLY A 43 -15.10 3.81 0.53
N SER A 44 -13.91 3.68 1.14
CA SER A 44 -12.76 4.51 0.80
C SER A 44 -12.22 4.20 -0.60
N ASP A 45 -11.57 5.19 -1.24
CA ASP A 45 -10.94 5.00 -2.54
C ASP A 45 -9.56 4.32 -2.38
N PRO A 46 -9.34 3.12 -2.96
CA PRO A 46 -8.05 2.43 -2.90
C PRO A 46 -6.88 3.27 -3.40
N VAL A 47 -7.11 4.11 -4.41
CA VAL A 47 -6.07 4.97 -5.00
C VAL A 47 -5.63 6.02 -3.99
N GLU A 48 -6.59 6.69 -3.36
CA GLU A 48 -6.30 7.74 -2.39
C GLU A 48 -5.64 7.16 -1.14
N ASN A 49 -6.12 6.01 -0.66
CA ASN A 49 -5.50 5.28 0.44
C ASN A 49 -4.02 4.99 0.14
N ALA A 50 -3.72 4.45 -1.04
CA ALA A 50 -2.34 4.18 -1.44
C ALA A 50 -1.48 5.46 -1.50
N ARG A 51 -2.02 6.56 -2.04
CA ARG A 51 -1.31 7.87 -2.09
C ARG A 51 -0.97 8.40 -0.71
N ILE A 52 -1.88 8.28 0.25
CA ILE A 52 -1.62 8.69 1.64
C ILE A 52 -0.40 7.93 2.18
N ILE A 53 -0.34 6.61 1.97
CA ILE A 53 0.76 5.78 2.48
C ILE A 53 2.08 6.14 1.80
N ILE A 54 2.05 6.33 0.48
CA ILE A 54 3.22 6.75 -0.28
C ILE A 54 3.74 8.09 0.27
N GLY A 55 2.86 9.06 0.48
CA GLY A 55 3.22 10.37 1.01
C GLY A 55 3.76 10.32 2.44
N GLU A 56 3.22 9.46 3.31
CA GLU A 56 3.77 9.24 4.66
C GLU A 56 5.17 8.62 4.61
N LEU A 57 5.38 7.65 3.72
CA LEU A 57 6.67 7.00 3.54
C LEU A 57 7.74 8.00 3.06
N GLU A 58 7.38 8.84 2.10
CA GLU A 58 8.24 9.91 1.56
C GLU A 58 8.59 10.97 2.61
N LYS A 59 7.62 11.34 3.47
CA LYS A 59 7.84 12.29 4.58
C LYS A 59 8.78 11.71 5.63
N TYR A 60 8.71 10.41 5.88
CA TYR A 60 9.59 9.76 6.85
C TYR A 60 11.01 9.59 6.32
N SER A 61 11.17 9.01 5.12
CA SER A 61 12.48 8.76 4.54
C SER A 61 12.39 8.57 3.02
N GLN A 62 13.07 9.47 2.30
CA GLN A 62 13.22 9.37 0.85
C GLN A 62 13.94 8.08 0.43
N ASP A 63 14.95 7.64 1.19
CA ASP A 63 15.67 6.39 0.93
C ASP A 63 14.76 5.16 1.07
N LEU A 64 13.83 5.20 2.03
CA LEU A 64 12.85 4.13 2.22
C LEU A 64 11.79 4.14 1.11
N ALA A 65 11.33 5.32 0.70
CA ALA A 65 10.36 5.49 -0.37
C ALA A 65 10.91 5.08 -1.75
N ALA A 66 12.21 5.25 -1.98
CA ALA A 66 12.90 4.86 -3.21
C ALA A 66 13.16 3.34 -3.32
N LYS A 67 12.88 2.55 -2.28
CA LYS A 67 13.12 1.10 -2.33
C LYS A 67 12.22 0.41 -3.35
N PRO A 68 12.67 -0.72 -3.93
CA PRO A 68 11.81 -1.57 -4.73
C PRO A 68 10.53 -1.92 -3.96
N ARG A 69 9.39 -1.63 -4.57
CA ARG A 69 8.08 -1.77 -3.96
C ARG A 69 7.13 -2.45 -4.93
N TRP A 70 6.37 -3.41 -4.43
CA TRP A 70 5.35 -4.12 -5.21
C TRP A 70 3.97 -3.77 -4.65
N LEU A 71 3.01 -3.50 -5.54
CA LEU A 71 1.61 -3.41 -5.14
C LEU A 71 1.06 -4.81 -5.05
N VAL A 72 0.33 -5.09 -3.96
CA VAL A 72 -0.32 -6.37 -3.74
C VAL A 72 -1.80 -6.09 -3.52
N PHE A 73 -2.65 -6.58 -4.42
CA PHE A 73 -4.10 -6.36 -4.29
C PHE A 73 -4.73 -7.46 -3.44
N ASN A 74 -5.39 -7.06 -2.35
CA ASN A 74 -6.05 -7.97 -1.42
C ASN A 74 -7.57 -7.98 -1.64
N LYS A 75 -8.24 -9.04 -1.16
CA LYS A 75 -9.70 -9.26 -1.25
C LYS A 75 -10.27 -9.39 -2.67
N ILE A 76 -9.42 -9.82 -3.62
CA ILE A 76 -9.84 -10.09 -5.00
C ILE A 76 -10.89 -11.20 -5.10
N ASP A 77 -11.03 -12.04 -4.07
CA ASP A 77 -12.03 -13.10 -3.97
C ASP A 77 -13.47 -12.59 -3.83
N LEU A 78 -13.66 -11.31 -3.52
CA LEU A 78 -14.97 -10.66 -3.43
C LEU A 78 -15.60 -10.36 -4.80
N MET A 79 -14.85 -10.54 -5.89
CA MET A 79 -15.27 -10.23 -7.26
C MET A 79 -14.78 -11.28 -8.25
N ASP A 80 -15.32 -11.24 -9.47
CA ASP A 80 -14.84 -12.12 -10.53
C ASP A 80 -13.39 -11.78 -10.90
N LYS A 81 -12.61 -12.80 -11.28
CA LYS A 81 -11.19 -12.64 -11.60
C LYS A 81 -10.94 -11.55 -12.65
N THR A 82 -11.77 -11.49 -13.69
CA THR A 82 -11.65 -10.47 -14.75
C THR A 82 -11.90 -9.07 -14.19
N GLU A 83 -12.89 -8.90 -13.31
CA GLU A 83 -13.19 -7.61 -12.68
C GLU A 83 -12.06 -7.18 -11.74
N ALA A 84 -11.49 -8.11 -10.97
CA ALA A 84 -10.34 -7.86 -10.12
C ALA A 84 -9.12 -7.39 -10.93
N GLU A 85 -8.82 -8.06 -12.04
CA GLU A 85 -7.70 -7.70 -12.92
C GLU A 85 -7.91 -6.30 -13.54
N GLU A 86 -9.14 -5.98 -13.98
CA GLU A 86 -9.48 -4.66 -14.52
C GLU A 86 -9.37 -3.55 -13.46
N LYS A 87 -9.91 -3.77 -12.25
CA LYS A 87 -9.80 -2.80 -11.15
C LYS A 87 -8.35 -2.60 -10.70
N ALA A 88 -7.60 -3.69 -10.51
CA ALA A 88 -6.19 -3.63 -10.13
C ALA A 88 -5.37 -2.83 -11.14
N LYS A 89 -5.61 -3.07 -12.45
CA LYS A 89 -4.97 -2.32 -13.52
C LYS A 89 -5.35 -0.84 -13.49
N SER A 90 -6.64 -0.53 -13.34
CA SER A 90 -7.13 0.85 -13.23
C SER A 90 -6.49 1.61 -12.05
N ILE A 91 -6.39 0.96 -10.89
CA ILE A 91 -5.74 1.51 -9.70
C ILE A 91 -4.24 1.76 -9.95
N ALA A 92 -3.53 0.78 -10.53
CA ALA A 92 -2.12 0.92 -10.85
C ALA A 92 -1.86 2.05 -11.85
N GLU A 93 -2.70 2.19 -12.88
CA GLU A 93 -2.64 3.29 -13.86
C GLU A 93 -2.93 4.65 -13.20
N ALA A 94 -3.94 4.74 -12.33
CA ALA A 94 -4.28 5.96 -11.60
C ALA A 94 -3.20 6.41 -10.61
N LEU A 95 -2.39 5.47 -10.12
CA LEU A 95 -1.20 5.73 -9.32
C LEU A 95 0.04 6.07 -10.15
N GLY A 96 -0.01 5.91 -11.48
CA GLY A 96 1.15 6.03 -12.36
C GLY A 96 2.22 4.99 -12.05
N TRP A 97 1.80 3.78 -11.65
CA TRP A 97 2.71 2.75 -11.16
C TRP A 97 3.36 1.95 -12.29
N GLU A 98 4.68 2.05 -12.41
CA GLU A 98 5.47 1.29 -13.39
C GLU A 98 6.17 0.05 -12.78
N GLY A 99 6.00 -0.17 -11.47
CA GLY A 99 6.60 -1.30 -10.76
C GLY A 99 5.78 -2.59 -10.89
N ASN A 100 6.28 -3.67 -10.27
CA ASN A 100 5.57 -4.94 -10.26
C ASN A 100 4.25 -4.84 -9.46
N THR A 101 3.23 -5.51 -9.95
CA THR A 101 1.93 -5.72 -9.29
C THR A 101 1.70 -7.22 -9.09
N ILE A 102 1.05 -7.61 -7.99
CA ILE A 102 0.70 -8.99 -7.63
C ILE A 102 -0.76 -9.06 -7.21
#